data_AF-A0A5C8SBA8-F1
#
_entry.id   AF-A0A5C8SBA8-F1
#
_cell.length_a   1.000
_cell.length_b   1.000
_cell.length_c   1.000
_cell.angle_alpha   90.00
_cell.angle_beta   90.00
_cell.angle_gamma   90.00
#
_symmetry.space_group_name_H-M   'P 1'
#
loop_
_entity.id
_entity.type
_entity.pdbx_description
1 polymer ?
#
loop_
_entity_poly.entity_id
_entity_poly.type
_entity_poly.pdbx_seq_one_letter_code
_entity_poly.pdbx_strand_id
1 'polypeptide(L)'
;MSIRANLIAGRALIANPETFGQGEYAYGADRKPISPQHESAVCFCSLGAVERVIHRGTMSAPEKMALAKAAKALHGPLYNVIRVNDELGHEATLQMWDYAIEHAPN
;
A
#
# COMPACT_ATOMS: atom_id res chain seq x y z
N MET A 1 15.41 -3.91 -6.39
CA MET A 1 14.34 -3.17 -7.08
C MET A 1 14.43 -1.71 -6.66
N SER A 2 14.19 -0.77 -7.57
CA SER A 2 14.12 0.65 -7.19
C SER A 2 12.82 0.97 -6.46
N ILE A 3 12.74 2.16 -5.86
CA ILE A 3 11.55 2.63 -5.13
C ILE A 3 10.34 2.60 -6.07
N ARG A 4 10.50 3.12 -7.29
CA ARG A 4 9.45 3.10 -8.32
C ARG A 4 9.02 1.67 -8.65
N ALA A 5 9.96 0.75 -8.86
CA ALA A 5 9.64 -0.64 -9.15
C ALA A 5 8.88 -1.32 -8.00
N ASN A 6 9.27 -1.06 -6.74
CA ASN A 6 8.57 -1.58 -5.57
C ASN A 6 7.15 -1.01 -5.45
N LEU A 7 6.96 0.28 -5.74
CA LEU A 7 5.64 0.90 -5.73
C LEU A 7 4.74 0.33 -6.83
N ILE A 8 5.26 0.08 -8.03
CA ILE A 8 4.51 -0.57 -9.11
C ILE A 8 4.08 -1.98 -8.70
N ALA A 9 5.00 -2.78 -8.13
CA ALA A 9 4.68 -4.12 -7.66
C ALA A 9 3.63 -4.09 -6.53
N GLY A 10 3.73 -3.16 -5.59
CA GLY A 10 2.80 -3.03 -4.48
C GLY A 10 1.41 -2.58 -4.93
N ARG A 11 1.35 -1.64 -5.88
CA ARG A 11 0.10 -1.23 -6.53
C ARG A 11 -0.58 -2.45 -7.13
N ALA A 12 0.14 -3.25 -7.91
CA ALA A 12 -0.44 -4.41 -8.58
C ALA A 12 -1.15 -5.38 -7.62
N LEU A 13 -0.68 -5.53 -6.38
CA LEU A 13 -1.31 -6.36 -5.35
C LEU A 13 -2.69 -5.86 -4.91
N ILE A 14 -2.92 -4.55 -4.99
CA ILE A 14 -4.18 -3.91 -4.58
C ILE A 14 -4.95 -3.34 -5.78
N ALA A 15 -4.61 -3.71 -7.01
CA ALA A 15 -5.26 -3.13 -8.19
C ALA A 15 -6.75 -3.49 -8.28
N ASN A 16 -7.13 -4.68 -7.79
CA ASN A 16 -8.49 -5.18 -7.83
C ASN A 16 -9.19 -4.94 -6.48
N PRO A 17 -10.48 -4.56 -6.46
CA PRO A 17 -11.23 -4.38 -5.21
C PRO A 17 -11.26 -5.65 -4.34
N GLU A 18 -11.20 -6.83 -4.95
CA GLU A 18 -11.21 -8.12 -4.24
C GLU A 18 -9.90 -8.41 -3.49
N THR A 19 -8.78 -7.84 -3.95
CA THR A 19 -7.46 -7.99 -3.32
C THR A 19 -7.09 -6.77 -2.45
N PHE A 20 -7.97 -5.78 -2.38
CA PHE A 20 -7.83 -4.61 -1.50
C PHE A 20 -8.43 -4.89 -0.12
N GLY A 21 -7.69 -4.49 0.92
CA GLY A 21 -8.07 -4.67 2.33
C GLY A 21 -7.94 -3.38 3.15
N GLN A 22 -8.64 -3.37 4.27
CA GLN A 22 -8.65 -2.26 5.24
C GLN A 22 -8.50 -2.80 6.67
N GLY A 23 -8.05 -1.95 7.59
CA GLY A 23 -7.93 -2.24 9.02
C GLY A 23 -6.77 -3.17 9.42
N GLU A 24 -6.38 -4.10 8.55
CA GLU A 24 -5.26 -5.03 8.75
C GLU A 24 -4.31 -5.02 7.56
N TYR A 25 -3.06 -5.43 7.78
CA TYR A 25 -2.07 -5.44 6.71
C TYR A 25 -2.38 -6.44 5.60
N ALA A 26 -2.82 -7.64 5.94
CA ALA A 26 -3.22 -8.62 4.96
C ALA A 26 -4.26 -9.61 5.52
N TYR A 27 -4.99 -10.23 4.61
CA TYR A 27 -5.94 -11.28 4.90
C TYR A 27 -5.68 -12.53 4.04
N GLY A 28 -5.95 -13.70 4.63
CA GLY A 28 -6.05 -14.95 3.91
C GLY A 28 -7.37 -15.06 3.14
N ALA A 29 -7.51 -16.14 2.36
CA ALA A 29 -8.73 -16.42 1.60
C ALA A 29 -9.98 -16.62 2.49
N ASP A 30 -9.79 -17.04 3.74
CA ASP A 30 -10.84 -17.15 4.75
C ASP A 30 -11.15 -15.83 5.47
N ARG A 31 -10.63 -14.70 4.95
CA ARG A 31 -10.74 -13.34 5.52
C ARG A 31 -10.17 -13.20 6.93
N LYS A 32 -9.32 -14.13 7.39
CA LYS A 32 -8.61 -13.95 8.65
C LYS A 32 -7.35 -13.10 8.47
N PRO A 33 -7.03 -12.22 9.43
CA PRO A 33 -5.80 -11.47 9.40
C PRO A 33 -4.60 -12.41 9.42
N ILE A 34 -3.65 -12.19 8.50
CA ILE A 34 -2.40 -12.94 8.46
C ILE A 34 -1.24 -12.00 8.12
N SER A 35 -0.01 -12.48 8.33
CA SER A 35 1.17 -11.72 7.92
C SER A 35 1.13 -11.45 6.41
N PRO A 36 1.44 -10.23 5.93
CA PRO A 36 1.61 -9.96 4.51
C PRO A 36 2.70 -10.81 3.86
N GLN A 37 3.62 -11.39 4.63
CA GLN A 37 4.65 -12.29 4.07
C GLN A 37 4.17 -13.74 3.91
N HIS A 38 3.03 -14.08 4.51
CA HIS A 38 2.49 -15.43 4.43
C HIS A 38 2.10 -15.75 2.98
N GLU A 39 2.40 -16.95 2.51
CA GLU A 39 2.15 -17.37 1.13
C GLU A 39 0.67 -17.37 0.75
N SER A 40 -0.22 -17.57 1.72
CA SER A 40 -1.67 -17.55 1.54
C SER A 40 -2.31 -16.16 1.64
N ALA A 41 -1.51 -15.09 1.74
CA ALA A 41 -2.03 -13.72 1.74
C ALA A 41 -2.53 -13.33 0.35
N VAL A 42 -3.81 -12.98 0.26
CA VAL A 42 -4.50 -12.69 -1.01
C VAL A 42 -5.10 -11.29 -1.06
N CYS A 43 -5.22 -10.62 0.08
CA CYS A 43 -5.81 -9.30 0.21
C CYS A 43 -4.91 -8.44 1.09
N PHE A 44 -4.65 -7.18 0.68
CA PHE A 44 -3.67 -6.30 1.31
C PHE A 44 -4.21 -4.89 1.45
N CYS A 45 -3.90 -4.22 2.57
CA CYS A 45 -3.97 -2.76 2.62
C CYS A 45 -2.70 -2.15 2.00
N SER A 46 -2.64 -0.83 1.87
CA SER A 46 -1.48 -0.14 1.32
C SER A 46 -0.16 -0.47 2.04
N LEU A 47 -0.16 -0.50 3.37
CA LEU A 47 1.07 -0.80 4.12
C LEU A 47 1.47 -2.27 3.98
N GLY A 48 0.50 -3.19 4.01
CA GLY A 48 0.76 -4.61 3.78
C GLY A 48 1.25 -4.92 2.37
N ALA A 49 0.73 -4.23 1.35
CA ALA A 49 1.20 -4.36 -0.03
C ALA A 49 2.66 -3.91 -0.18
N VAL A 50 3.05 -2.80 0.46
CA VAL A 50 4.47 -2.40 0.51
C VAL A 50 5.31 -3.48 1.19
N GLU A 51 4.87 -3.96 2.36
CA GLU A 51 5.62 -4.98 3.10
C GLU A 51 5.79 -6.26 2.28
N ARG A 52 4.72 -6.76 1.64
CA ARG A 52 4.76 -7.95 0.76
C ARG A 52 5.83 -7.83 -0.31
N VAL A 53 6.06 -6.64 -0.86
CA VAL A 53 7.07 -6.45 -1.90
C VAL A 53 8.47 -6.37 -1.32
N ILE A 54 8.69 -5.52 -0.31
CA ILE A 54 10.05 -5.18 0.12
C ILE A 54 10.70 -6.26 1.00
N HIS A 55 9.94 -7.20 1.56
CA HIS A 55 10.42 -8.29 2.44
C HIS A 55 11.34 -7.81 3.58
N ARG A 56 11.18 -6.55 4.00
CA ARG A 56 11.99 -5.91 5.03
C ARG A 56 11.03 -5.45 6.12
N GLY A 57 11.12 -6.08 7.29
CA GLY A 57 10.34 -5.74 8.49
C GLY A 57 10.68 -4.37 9.08
N THR A 58 11.07 -3.38 8.28
CA THR A 58 11.48 -2.06 8.75
C THR A 58 10.38 -1.02 8.53
N MET A 59 10.16 -0.20 9.57
CA MET A 59 9.22 0.91 9.57
C MET A 59 9.63 2.09 8.67
N SER A 60 10.87 2.12 8.15
CA SER A 60 11.47 3.26 7.44
C SER A 60 11.65 3.08 5.93
N ALA A 61 10.82 2.25 5.29
CA ALA A 61 10.92 2.02 3.85
C ALA A 61 10.64 3.31 3.03
N PRO A 62 11.51 3.69 2.07
CA PRO A 62 11.30 4.85 1.21
C PRO A 62 9.94 4.85 0.48
N GLU A 63 9.38 3.68 0.18
CA GLU A 63 8.07 3.48 -0.42
C GLU A 63 6.95 3.96 0.51
N LYS A 64 7.01 3.62 1.81
CA LYS A 64 6.05 4.12 2.82
C LYS A 64 6.11 5.65 2.91
N MET A 65 7.30 6.23 2.80
CA MET A 65 7.48 7.68 2.78
C MET A 65 6.93 8.32 1.50
N ALA A 66 7.10 7.68 0.34
CA ALA A 66 6.55 8.15 -0.93
C ALA A 66 5.01 8.16 -0.89
N LEU A 67 4.39 7.09 -0.41
CA LEU A 67 2.93 7.04 -0.21
C LEU A 67 2.45 8.09 0.80
N ALA A 68 3.18 8.29 1.91
CA ALA A 68 2.81 9.32 2.89
C ALA A 68 2.89 10.74 2.31
N LYS A 69 3.86 11.01 1.44
CA LYS A 69 3.94 12.29 0.70
C LYS A 69 2.80 12.43 -0.29
N ALA A 70 2.46 11.37 -1.02
CA ALA A 70 1.34 11.35 -1.95
C ALA A 70 -0.01 11.60 -1.24
N ALA A 71 -0.26 10.92 -0.12
CA ALA A 71 -1.44 11.13 0.71
C ALA A 71 -1.62 12.61 1.09
N LYS A 72 -0.53 13.24 1.55
CA LYS A 72 -0.53 14.66 1.92
C LYS A 72 -0.74 15.59 0.73
N ALA A 73 -0.14 15.27 -0.42
CA ALA A 73 -0.25 16.08 -1.63
C ALA A 73 -1.68 16.07 -2.19
N LEU A 74 -2.35 14.91 -2.19
CA LEU A 74 -3.68 14.75 -2.79
C LEU A 74 -4.83 15.14 -1.85
N HIS A 75 -4.70 14.86 -0.55
CA HIS A 75 -5.82 14.97 0.40
C HIS A 75 -5.56 15.96 1.55
N GLY A 76 -4.37 16.55 1.60
CA GLY A 76 -4.00 17.58 2.59
C GLY A 76 -3.17 17.03 3.77
N PRO A 77 -2.62 17.93 4.61
CA PRO A 77 -1.56 17.61 5.57
C PRO A 77 -1.97 16.65 6.69
N LEU A 78 -3.27 16.50 6.94
CA LEU A 78 -3.84 15.61 7.96
C LEU A 78 -4.06 14.18 7.47
N TYR A 79 -3.90 13.93 6.17
CA TYR A 79 -3.99 12.59 5.59
C TYR A 79 -2.63 11.90 5.60
N ASN A 80 -2.70 10.60 5.90
CA ASN A 80 -1.58 9.67 5.80
C ASN A 80 -2.06 8.42 5.05
N VAL A 81 -1.16 7.48 4.81
CA VAL A 81 -1.44 6.25 4.06
C VAL A 81 -2.62 5.47 4.66
N ILE A 82 -2.70 5.37 5.98
CA ILE A 82 -3.76 4.63 6.69
C ILE A 82 -5.11 5.32 6.47
N ARG A 83 -5.18 6.64 6.66
CA ARG A 83 -6.44 7.39 6.49
C ARG A 83 -6.95 7.33 5.06
N VAL A 84 -6.08 7.44 4.06
CA VAL A 84 -6.49 7.27 2.66
C VAL A 84 -7.01 5.85 2.42
N ASN A 85 -6.30 4.83 2.92
CA ASN A 85 -6.69 3.43 2.78
C ASN A 85 -8.04 3.13 3.44
N ASP A 86 -8.20 3.50 4.70
CA ASP A 86 -9.31 3.03 5.54
C ASP A 86 -10.52 3.98 5.50
N GLU A 87 -10.31 5.29 5.31
CA GLU A 87 -11.41 6.28 5.31
C GLU A 87 -11.87 6.66 3.90
N LEU A 88 -10.96 6.74 2.91
CA LEU A 88 -11.29 7.16 1.54
C LEU A 88 -11.48 6.00 0.56
N GLY A 89 -11.08 4.79 0.95
CA GLY A 89 -11.33 3.56 0.20
C GLY A 89 -10.40 3.32 -0.99
N HIS A 90 -10.77 2.32 -1.78
CA HIS A 90 -9.91 1.72 -2.81
C HIS A 90 -9.50 2.71 -3.89
N GLU A 91 -10.43 3.43 -4.52
CA GLU A 91 -10.14 4.39 -5.60
C GLU A 91 -9.18 5.50 -5.17
N ALA A 92 -9.40 6.13 -4.00
CA ALA A 92 -8.49 7.15 -3.48
C ALA A 92 -7.12 6.58 -3.14
N THR A 93 -7.09 5.34 -2.63
CA THR A 93 -5.84 4.61 -2.44
C THR A 93 -5.10 4.44 -3.77
N LEU A 94 -5.80 4.04 -4.82
CA LEU A 94 -5.20 3.86 -6.13
C LEU A 94 -4.59 5.17 -6.65
N GLN A 95 -5.30 6.29 -6.53
CA GLN A 95 -4.77 7.62 -6.90
C GLN A 95 -3.50 7.98 -6.12
N MET A 96 -3.46 7.70 -4.80
CA MET A 96 -2.28 7.90 -3.96
C MET A 96 -1.08 7.07 -4.44
N TRP A 97 -1.29 5.81 -4.80
CA TRP A 97 -0.22 4.95 -5.32
C TRP A 97 0.29 5.43 -6.67
N ASP A 98 -0.60 5.81 -7.59
CA ASP A 98 -0.24 6.28 -8.92
C ASP A 98 0.58 7.57 -8.85
N TYR A 99 0.15 8.52 -8.00
CA TYR A 99 0.91 9.73 -7.71
C TYR A 99 2.31 9.42 -7.16
N ALA A 100 2.42 8.47 -6.22
CA ALA A 100 3.70 8.08 -5.65
C ALA A 100 4.64 7.45 -6.70
N ILE A 101 4.11 6.63 -7.62
CA ILE A 101 4.88 6.00 -8.71
C ILE A 101 5.40 7.06 -9.68
N GLU A 102 4.57 8.02 -10.06
CA GLU A 102 4.92 9.11 -10.97
C GLU A 102 6.08 9.96 -10.42
N HIS A 103 6.10 10.21 -9.11
CA HIS A 103 7.08 11.08 -8.45
C HIS A 103 8.24 10.34 -7.76
N ALA A 104 8.27 9.01 -7.82
CA ALA A 104 9.36 8.23 -7.25
C ALA A 104 10.63 8.33 -8.13
N PRO A 105 11.83 8.37 -7.52
CA PRO A 105 13.08 8.29 -8.27
C PRO A 105 13.19 6.93 -8.98
N ASN A 106 13.81 6.95 -10.17
CA ASN A 106 14.07 5.75 -10.96
C ASN A 106 15.00 4.76 -10.26
#